data_AF-A0A136LSA2-F1
#
_entry.id   AF-A0A136LSA2-F1
#
_cell.length_a   1.000
_cell.length_b   1.000
_cell.length_c   1.000
_cell.angle_alpha   90.00
_cell.angle_beta   90.00
_cell.angle_gamma   90.00
#
_symmetry.space_group_name_H-M   'P 1'
#
loop_
_entity.id
_entity.type
_entity.pdbx_description
1 polymer ?
#
loop_
_entity_poly.entity_id
_entity_poly.type
_entity_poly.pdbx_seq_one_letter_code
_entity_poly.pdbx_strand_id
1 'polypeptide(L)'
;MNVSSHYRLQHFIPWTRTKIYKMLVLSTVPTMLFYFLGWHWLAIPWVPVALIGTATAFISGFRNTQTYNRTWEARQIYGSIINSSRTFGMLIRDFVRVNDKTKEASLHKELIYRHFAWLTALRFQLRETKSWEYVKIRSYNREYLKYYKVPEWENKLDEELKSFIDDEELKHTLATKNRATQIFSEAVGPAPEIK
;
A
#
# COMPACT_ATOMS: atom_id res chain seq x y z
N MET A 1 4.15 3.24 3.40
CA MET A 1 4.68 2.46 4.55
C MET A 1 5.77 3.30 5.20
N ASN A 2 5.57 3.78 6.42
CA ASN A 2 6.58 4.56 7.13
C ASN A 2 7.68 3.59 7.61
N VAL A 3 8.69 3.36 6.77
CA VAL A 3 9.87 2.57 7.12
C VAL A 3 10.92 3.56 7.67
N SER A 4 10.58 4.27 8.74
CA SER A 4 11.60 5.04 9.45
C SER A 4 12.50 4.07 10.20
N SER A 5 13.80 4.37 10.21
CA SER A 5 14.87 3.53 10.77
C SER A 5 14.71 3.23 12.27
N HIS A 6 13.75 3.83 12.97
CA HIS A 6 13.56 3.68 14.42
C HIS A 6 12.07 3.79 14.78
N TYR A 7 11.39 2.65 14.94
CA TYR A 7 10.10 2.62 15.64
C TYR A 7 10.35 2.99 17.11
N ARG A 8 10.11 4.25 17.48
CA ARG A 8 10.24 4.66 18.88
C ARG A 8 9.13 3.97 19.68
N LEU A 9 9.51 3.29 20.76
CA LEU A 9 8.56 2.62 21.68
C LEU A 9 7.44 3.56 22.17
N GLN A 10 7.75 4.85 22.26
CA GLN A 10 6.82 5.93 22.60
C GLN A 10 5.61 6.03 21.66
N HIS A 11 5.71 5.61 20.40
CA HIS A 11 4.57 5.57 19.47
C HIS A 11 3.75 4.29 19.58
N PHE A 12 4.37 3.20 20.03
CA PHE A 12 3.74 1.88 20.10
C PHE A 12 2.90 1.68 21.37
N ILE A 13 3.38 2.20 22.50
CA ILE A 13 2.69 2.06 23.80
C ILE A 13 1.29 2.69 23.77
N PRO A 14 1.10 3.94 23.28
CA PRO A 14 -0.24 4.53 23.18
C PRO A 14 -1.17 3.75 22.26
N TRP A 15 -0.64 3.17 21.18
CA TRP A 15 -1.40 2.36 20.23
C TRP A 15 -1.88 1.02 20.82
N THR A 16 -1.08 0.40 21.69
CA THR A 16 -1.40 -0.88 22.34
C THR A 16 -2.03 -0.75 23.73
N ARG A 17 -2.10 0.47 24.29
CA ARG A 17 -2.53 0.76 25.67
C ARG A 17 -3.79 0.02 26.09
N THR A 18 -4.83 0.04 25.24
CA THR A 18 -6.13 -0.58 25.53
C THR A 18 -6.03 -2.09 25.72
N LYS A 19 -5.17 -2.77 24.95
CA LYS A 19 -4.94 -4.22 25.10
C LYS A 19 -4.12 -4.51 26.34
N ILE A 20 -3.09 -3.71 26.60
CA ILE A 20 -2.25 -3.84 27.80
C ILE A 20 -3.10 -3.70 29.06
N TYR A 21 -3.92 -2.65 29.16
CA TYR A 21 -4.79 -2.45 30.33
C TYR A 21 -5.80 -3.60 30.50
N LYS A 22 -6.42 -4.08 29.43
CA LYS A 22 -7.34 -5.22 29.50
C LYS A 22 -6.65 -6.49 29.99
N MET A 23 -5.46 -6.79 29.47
CA MET A 23 -4.67 -7.97 29.90
C MET A 23 -4.20 -7.84 31.34
N LEU A 24 -3.77 -6.63 31.75
CA LEU A 24 -3.35 -6.34 33.11
C LEU A 24 -4.51 -6.56 34.08
N VAL A 25 -5.68 -5.96 33.82
CA VAL A 25 -6.88 -6.15 34.65
C VAL A 25 -7.29 -7.63 34.69
N LEU A 26 -7.29 -8.32 33.55
CA LEU A 26 -7.65 -9.73 33.47
C LEU A 26 -6.69 -10.65 34.24
N SER A 27 -5.42 -10.26 34.39
CA SER A 27 -4.43 -11.01 35.16
C SER A 27 -4.45 -10.63 36.65
N THR A 28 -4.57 -9.35 36.99
CA THR A 28 -4.48 -8.89 38.37
C THR A 28 -5.74 -9.17 39.17
N VAL A 29 -6.94 -8.97 38.59
CA VAL A 29 -8.20 -9.12 39.33
C VAL A 29 -8.40 -10.55 39.84
N PRO A 30 -8.32 -11.62 39.01
CA PRO A 30 -8.48 -12.99 39.51
C PRO A 30 -7.40 -13.37 40.53
N THR A 31 -6.16 -12.90 40.33
CA THR A 31 -5.04 -13.15 41.25
C THR A 31 -5.27 -12.52 42.62
N MET A 32 -5.75 -11.27 42.66
CA MET A 32 -6.12 -10.59 43.90
C MET A 32 -7.30 -11.28 44.60
N LEU A 33 -8.34 -11.66 43.87
CA LEU A 33 -9.49 -12.37 44.43
C LEU A 33 -9.09 -13.74 45.02
N PHE A 34 -8.19 -14.46 44.36
CA PHE A 34 -7.66 -15.74 44.86
C PHE A 34 -6.87 -15.54 46.16
N TYR A 35 -5.97 -14.55 46.21
CA TYR A 35 -5.08 -14.33 47.37
C TYR A 35 -5.79 -13.70 48.57
N PHE A 36 -6.61 -12.67 48.36
CA PHE A 36 -7.23 -11.91 49.45
C PHE A 36 -8.60 -12.43 49.88
N LEU A 37 -9.41 -13.02 48.99
CA LEU A 37 -10.74 -13.56 49.33
C LEU A 37 -10.76 -15.09 49.45
N GLY A 38 -9.64 -15.77 49.23
CA GLY A 38 -9.55 -17.24 49.34
C GLY A 38 -10.42 -17.99 48.33
N TRP A 39 -10.78 -17.37 47.20
CA TRP A 39 -11.59 -18.01 46.15
C TRP A 39 -10.78 -19.01 45.33
N HIS A 40 -10.51 -20.17 45.93
CA HIS A 40 -9.77 -21.26 45.30
C HIS A 40 -10.51 -21.93 44.14
N TRP A 41 -11.84 -21.76 44.05
CA TRP A 41 -12.66 -22.27 42.93
C TRP A 41 -12.40 -21.54 41.60
N LEU A 42 -11.77 -20.36 41.63
CA LEU A 42 -11.42 -19.56 40.46
C LEU A 42 -10.07 -19.97 39.83
N ALA A 43 -9.53 -21.14 40.20
CA ALA A 43 -8.29 -21.63 39.63
C ALA A 43 -8.46 -21.97 38.14
N ILE A 44 -7.75 -21.24 37.28
CA ILE A 44 -7.75 -21.51 35.84
C ILE A 44 -6.83 -22.70 35.57
N PRO A 45 -7.34 -23.81 35.01
CA PRO A 45 -6.51 -24.96 34.70
C PRO A 45 -5.48 -24.62 33.62
N TRP A 46 -4.23 -25.04 33.84
CA TRP A 46 -3.12 -24.77 32.92
C TRP A 46 -3.31 -25.43 31.54
N VAL A 47 -3.88 -26.64 31.49
CA VAL A 47 -3.96 -27.43 30.25
C VAL A 47 -4.78 -26.74 29.14
N PRO A 48 -6.01 -26.23 29.38
CA PRO A 48 -6.74 -25.48 28.36
C PRO A 48 -6.01 -24.20 27.90
N VAL A 49 -5.33 -23.51 28.82
CA VAL A 49 -4.56 -22.29 28.50
C VAL A 49 -3.39 -22.62 27.58
N ALA A 50 -2.62 -23.67 27.90
CA ALA A 50 -1.53 -24.13 27.07
C ALA A 50 -2.01 -24.55 25.67
N LEU A 51 -3.10 -25.32 25.59
CA LEU A 51 -3.69 -25.77 24.33
C LEU A 51 -4.10 -24.58 23.43
N ILE A 52 -4.84 -23.61 23.99
CA ILE A 52 -5.26 -22.41 23.25
C ILE A 52 -4.05 -21.56 22.85
N GLY A 53 -3.06 -21.42 23.73
CA GLY A 53 -1.81 -20.71 23.46
C GLY A 53 -1.04 -21.33 22.28
N THR A 54 -0.88 -22.66 22.29
CA THR A 54 -0.23 -23.38 21.20
C THR A 54 -0.99 -23.23 19.88
N ALA A 55 -2.32 -23.42 19.88
CA ALA A 55 -3.15 -23.28 18.68
C ALA A 55 -3.05 -21.86 18.09
N THR A 56 -3.14 -20.83 18.93
CA THR A 56 -3.04 -19.43 18.48
C THR A 56 -1.64 -19.07 17.98
N ALA A 57 -0.58 -19.60 18.60
CA ALA A 57 0.79 -19.43 18.14
C ALA A 57 1.00 -20.04 16.74
N PHE A 58 0.52 -21.26 16.50
CA PHE A 58 0.58 -21.88 15.17
C PHE A 58 -0.18 -21.08 14.12
N ILE A 59 -1.42 -20.67 14.42
CA ILE A 59 -2.22 -19.85 13.50
C ILE A 59 -1.51 -18.53 13.19
N SER A 60 -0.96 -17.86 14.20
CA SER A 60 -0.20 -16.63 14.01
C SER A 60 1.05 -16.86 13.15
N GLY A 61 1.76 -17.97 13.35
CA GLY A 61 2.91 -18.36 12.55
C GLY A 61 2.57 -18.53 11.08
N PHE A 62 1.53 -19.31 10.77
CA PHE A 62 1.08 -19.49 9.37
C PHE A 62 0.65 -18.18 8.72
N ARG A 63 -0.10 -17.34 9.45
CA ARG A 63 -0.53 -16.03 8.94
C ARG A 63 0.64 -15.08 8.71
N ASN A 64 1.66 -15.12 9.56
CA ASN A 64 2.86 -14.31 9.41
C ASN A 64 3.64 -14.70 8.14
N THR A 65 3.85 -16.00 7.92
CA THR A 65 4.51 -16.50 6.70
C THR A 65 3.76 -16.08 5.43
N GLN A 66 2.43 -16.20 5.41
CA GLN A 66 1.63 -15.76 4.26
C GLN A 66 1.74 -14.24 4.03
N THR A 67 1.69 -13.44 5.10
CA THR A 67 1.81 -11.98 5.00
C THR A 67 3.19 -11.57 4.49
N TYR A 68 4.25 -12.25 4.95
CA TYR A 68 5.61 -12.04 4.49
C TYR A 68 5.75 -12.35 2.99
N ASN A 69 5.26 -13.52 2.55
CA ASN A 69 5.32 -13.91 1.15
C ASN A 69 4.61 -12.90 0.23
N ARG A 70 3.43 -12.41 0.63
CA ARG A 70 2.69 -11.38 -0.12
C ARG A 70 3.45 -10.04 -0.19
N THR A 71 4.09 -9.66 0.91
CA THR A 71 4.91 -8.43 0.95
C THR A 71 6.14 -8.57 0.05
N TRP A 72 6.75 -9.74 0.04
CA TRP A 72 7.88 -10.07 -0.81
C TRP A 72 7.51 -10.07 -2.30
N GLU A 73 6.39 -10.71 -2.66
CA GLU A 73 5.84 -10.72 -4.02
C GLU A 73 5.57 -9.28 -4.51
N ALA A 74 4.90 -8.46 -3.68
CA ALA A 74 4.66 -7.05 -4.03
C ALA A 74 5.96 -6.27 -4.27
N ARG A 75 7.03 -6.55 -3.49
CA ARG A 75 8.36 -5.98 -3.71
C ARG A 75 8.98 -6.44 -5.03
N GLN A 76 8.85 -7.71 -5.38
CA GLN A 76 9.34 -8.25 -6.65
C GLN A 76 8.63 -7.61 -7.85
N ILE A 77 7.30 -7.50 -7.80
CA ILE A 77 6.50 -6.83 -8.84
C ILE A 77 6.94 -5.38 -9.01
N TYR A 78 7.09 -4.63 -7.92
CA TYR A 78 7.57 -3.25 -7.97
C TYR A 78 9.00 -3.15 -8.55
N GLY A 79 9.88 -4.08 -8.19
CA GLY A 79 11.22 -4.19 -8.77
C GLY A 79 11.19 -4.46 -10.27
N SER A 80 10.30 -5.33 -10.73
CA SER A 80 10.08 -5.61 -12.16
C SER A 80 9.60 -4.35 -12.90
N ILE A 81 8.64 -3.60 -12.34
CA ILE A 81 8.16 -2.33 -12.93
C ILE A 81 9.32 -1.33 -13.09
N ILE A 82 10.19 -1.18 -12.09
CA ILE A 82 11.36 -0.29 -12.20
C ILE A 82 12.28 -0.74 -13.33
N ASN A 83 12.56 -2.04 -13.43
CA ASN A 83 13.44 -2.55 -14.48
C ASN A 83 12.83 -2.34 -15.88
N SER A 84 11.57 -2.71 -16.06
CA SER A 84 10.85 -2.49 -17.32
C SER A 84 10.75 -1.01 -17.69
N SER A 85 10.60 -0.11 -16.71
CA SER A 85 10.61 1.35 -16.94
C SER A 85 11.95 1.84 -17.49
N ARG A 86 13.08 1.29 -17.00
CA ARG A 86 14.41 1.63 -17.53
C ARG A 86 14.59 1.10 -18.94
N THR A 87 14.20 -0.15 -19.18
CA THR A 87 14.21 -0.75 -20.52
C THR A 87 13.37 0.08 -21.48
N PHE A 88 12.17 0.49 -21.09
CA PHE A 88 11.30 1.36 -21.89
C PHE A 88 11.98 2.67 -22.28
N GLY A 89 12.63 3.36 -21.33
CA GLY A 89 13.38 4.59 -21.62
C GLY A 89 14.55 4.37 -22.59
N MET A 90 15.29 3.26 -22.45
CA MET A 90 16.36 2.90 -23.40
C MET A 90 15.79 2.60 -24.79
N LEU A 91 14.69 1.86 -24.87
CA LEU A 91 14.04 1.54 -26.14
C LEU A 91 13.55 2.79 -26.88
N ILE A 92 12.94 3.74 -26.17
CA ILE A 92 12.54 5.02 -26.77
C ILE A 92 13.76 5.72 -27.37
N ARG A 93 14.82 5.88 -26.58
CA ARG A 93 16.03 6.59 -27.01
C ARG A 93 16.70 5.92 -28.21
N ASP A 94 16.69 4.59 -28.28
CA ASP A 94 17.48 3.85 -29.25
C ASP A 94 16.70 3.54 -30.54
N PHE A 95 15.39 3.30 -30.46
CA PHE A 95 14.55 2.88 -31.58
C PHE A 95 13.61 3.94 -32.15
N VAL A 96 13.21 4.96 -31.38
CA VAL A 96 12.34 6.03 -31.90
C VAL A 96 13.20 7.05 -32.63
N ARG A 97 13.22 6.98 -33.96
CA ARG A 97 14.00 7.88 -34.82
C ARG A 97 13.09 8.67 -35.74
N VAL A 98 13.36 9.97 -35.86
CA VAL A 98 12.66 10.87 -36.79
C VAL A 98 13.71 11.67 -37.55
N ASN A 99 13.48 11.94 -38.84
CA ASN A 99 14.41 12.68 -39.69
C ASN A 99 14.78 14.07 -39.11
N ASP A 100 13.89 14.66 -38.31
CA ASP A 100 14.10 15.92 -37.61
C ASP A 100 14.42 15.65 -36.13
N LYS A 101 15.65 16.00 -35.73
CA LYS A 101 16.16 15.81 -34.35
C LYS A 101 15.34 16.57 -33.31
N THR A 102 14.74 17.70 -33.66
CA THR A 102 13.93 18.49 -32.72
C THR A 102 12.59 17.81 -32.43
N LYS A 103 11.98 17.21 -33.46
CA LYS A 103 10.76 16.40 -33.33
C LYS A 103 11.03 15.09 -32.62
N GLU A 104 12.18 14.45 -32.88
CA GLU A 104 12.59 13.23 -32.18
C GLU A 104 12.70 13.46 -30.67
N ALA A 105 13.41 14.51 -30.25
CA ALA A 105 13.55 14.84 -28.82
C ALA A 105 12.21 15.17 -28.16
N SER A 106 11.32 15.85 -28.88
CA SER A 106 9.97 16.17 -28.39
C SER A 106 9.13 14.92 -28.19
N LEU A 107 9.18 13.98 -29.14
CA LEU A 107 8.48 12.70 -29.08
C LEU A 107 9.02 11.80 -27.95
N HIS A 108 10.35 11.76 -27.76
CA HIS A 108 10.95 11.04 -26.63
C HIS A 108 10.46 11.59 -25.29
N LYS A 109 10.43 12.92 -25.16
CA LYS A 109 9.92 13.58 -23.96
C LYS A 109 8.45 13.23 -23.72
N GLU A 110 7.62 13.29 -24.75
CA GLU A 110 6.19 12.96 -24.63
C GLU A 110 5.98 11.53 -24.12
N LEU A 111 6.64 10.53 -24.73
CA LEU A 111 6.51 9.13 -24.33
C LEU A 111 6.98 8.88 -22.88
N ILE A 112 8.05 9.55 -22.45
CA ILE A 112 8.55 9.45 -21.06
C ILE A 112 7.56 10.10 -20.08
N TYR A 113 7.00 11.27 -20.42
CA TYR A 113 6.03 11.96 -19.56
C TYR A 113 4.72 11.17 -19.44
N ARG A 114 4.27 10.53 -20.53
CA ARG A 114 3.14 9.57 -20.49
C ARG A 114 3.41 8.38 -19.57
N HIS A 115 4.62 7.82 -19.60
CA HIS A 115 5.01 6.77 -18.65
C HIS A 115 4.98 7.24 -17.19
N PHE A 116 5.38 8.49 -16.92
CA PHE A 116 5.24 9.08 -15.58
C PHE A 116 3.78 9.31 -15.18
N ALA A 117 2.92 9.67 -16.12
CA ALA A 117 1.49 9.77 -15.89
C ALA A 117 0.90 8.39 -15.52
N TRP A 118 1.29 7.34 -16.23
CA TRP A 118 0.90 5.96 -15.89
C TRP A 118 1.36 5.55 -14.48
N LEU A 119 2.62 5.81 -14.14
CA LEU A 119 3.16 5.53 -12.80
C LEU A 119 2.40 6.28 -11.70
N THR A 120 2.02 7.54 -11.98
CA THR A 120 1.21 8.37 -11.08
C THR A 120 -0.17 7.76 -10.90
N ALA A 121 -0.87 7.41 -11.98
CA ALA A 121 -2.17 6.76 -11.91
C ALA A 121 -2.12 5.42 -11.15
N LEU A 122 -1.10 4.58 -11.43
CA LEU A 122 -0.88 3.32 -10.72
C LEU A 122 -0.68 3.54 -9.22
N ARG A 123 0.10 4.55 -8.84
CA ARG A 123 0.37 4.90 -7.44
C ARG A 123 -0.91 5.28 -6.68
N PHE A 124 -1.79 6.05 -7.31
CA PHE A 124 -3.10 6.39 -6.75
C PHE A 124 -4.01 5.16 -6.66
N GLN A 125 -4.06 4.33 -7.71
CA GLN A 125 -4.89 3.13 -7.73
C GLN A 125 -4.50 2.12 -6.63
N LEU A 126 -3.20 1.94 -6.38
CA LEU A 126 -2.71 1.07 -5.31
C LEU A 126 -2.95 1.62 -3.89
N ARG A 127 -3.23 2.93 -3.76
CA ARG A 127 -3.50 3.59 -2.46
C ARG A 127 -4.98 3.93 -2.24
N GLU A 128 -5.83 3.53 -3.18
CA GLU A 128 -7.28 3.64 -3.05
C GLU A 128 -7.75 2.75 -1.90
N THR A 129 -8.42 3.36 -0.92
CA THR A 129 -8.87 2.61 0.26
C THR A 129 -10.06 1.75 -0.06
N LYS A 130 -9.96 0.45 0.20
CA LYS A 130 -11.06 -0.51 0.01
C LYS A 130 -11.88 -0.68 1.29
N SER A 131 -13.15 -1.06 1.15
CA SER A 131 -14.08 -1.20 2.28
C SER A 131 -13.65 -2.24 3.32
N TRP A 132 -12.89 -3.25 2.91
CA TRP A 132 -12.33 -4.28 3.80
C TRP A 132 -11.03 -3.86 4.49
N GLU A 133 -10.48 -2.68 4.20
CA GLU A 133 -9.23 -2.23 4.79
C GLU A 133 -9.43 -1.51 6.13
N TYR A 134 -8.71 -1.97 7.15
CA TYR A 134 -8.84 -1.44 8.50
C TYR A 134 -8.14 -0.10 8.72
N VAL A 135 -7.42 0.44 7.73
CA VAL A 135 -6.54 1.62 7.86
C VAL A 135 -7.31 2.87 8.28
N LYS A 136 -8.47 3.13 7.68
CA LYS A 136 -9.31 4.31 7.99
C LYS A 136 -10.51 4.01 8.88
N ILE A 137 -10.86 2.74 9.05
CA ILE A 137 -12.10 2.30 9.73
C ILE A 137 -11.89 2.14 11.25
N ARG A 138 -10.75 1.59 11.69
CA ARG A 138 -10.52 1.29 13.11
C ARG A 138 -9.93 2.49 13.84
N SER A 139 -10.50 2.83 15.00
CA SER A 139 -10.10 3.99 15.82
C SER A 139 -8.61 4.01 16.18
N TYR A 140 -8.03 2.85 16.51
CA TYR A 140 -6.61 2.72 16.82
C TYR A 140 -5.70 3.02 15.61
N ASN A 141 -6.13 2.70 14.39
CA ASN A 141 -5.37 3.01 13.18
C ASN A 141 -5.49 4.50 12.81
N ARG A 142 -6.65 5.12 13.08
CA ARG A 142 -6.86 6.56 12.86
C ARG A 142 -5.93 7.42 13.72
N GLU A 143 -5.68 7.02 14.97
CA GLU A 143 -4.71 7.71 15.84
C GLU A 143 -3.29 7.62 15.25
N TYR A 144 -2.94 6.48 14.64
CA TYR A 144 -1.63 6.26 14.04
C TYR A 144 -1.42 7.00 12.70
N LEU A 145 -2.49 7.32 11.97
CA LEU A 145 -2.43 8.16 10.76
C LEU A 145 -1.85 9.55 11.02
N LYS A 146 -1.86 10.03 12.27
CA LYS A 146 -1.23 11.32 12.62
C LYS A 146 0.29 11.32 12.46
N TYR A 147 0.93 10.15 12.45
CA TYR A 147 2.39 10.03 12.41
C TYR A 147 2.96 9.90 11.00
N TYR A 148 2.13 9.82 9.96
CA TYR A 148 2.61 9.78 8.58
C TYR A 148 1.57 10.33 7.62
N LYS A 149 2.06 11.00 6.57
CA LYS A 149 1.23 11.50 5.48
C LYS A 149 1.41 10.66 4.24
N VAL A 150 0.34 10.55 3.47
CA VAL A 150 0.28 9.81 2.20
C VAL A 150 -0.17 10.84 1.17
N PRO A 151 0.72 11.28 0.26
CA PRO A 151 0.40 12.33 -0.71
C PRO A 151 -0.89 12.07 -1.50
N GLU A 152 -1.14 10.82 -1.85
CA GLU A 152 -2.29 10.35 -2.65
C GLU A 152 -3.60 10.30 -1.86
N TRP A 153 -3.56 10.53 -0.55
CA TRP A 153 -4.76 10.77 0.25
C TRP A 153 -5.04 12.26 0.47
N GLU A 154 -4.06 13.13 0.26
CA GLU A 154 -4.17 14.59 0.44
C GLU A 154 -4.41 15.30 -0.90
N ASN A 155 -3.71 14.87 -1.95
CA ASN A 155 -3.81 15.37 -3.30
C ASN A 155 -4.84 14.58 -4.10
N LYS A 156 -5.38 15.20 -5.14
CA LYS A 156 -6.24 14.52 -6.10
C LYS A 156 -5.44 14.13 -7.35
N LEU A 157 -5.87 13.03 -7.96
CA LEU A 157 -5.22 12.46 -9.14
C LEU A 157 -5.26 13.42 -10.35
N ASP A 158 -6.33 14.20 -10.49
CA ASP A 158 -6.52 15.17 -11.57
C ASP A 158 -5.46 16.29 -11.52
N GLU A 159 -5.16 16.81 -10.33
CA GLU A 159 -4.15 17.86 -10.15
C GLU A 159 -2.73 17.37 -10.48
N GLU A 160 -2.38 16.13 -10.11
CA GLU A 160 -1.05 15.58 -10.40
C GLU A 160 -0.89 15.14 -11.86
N LEU A 161 -1.96 14.67 -12.52
CA LEU A 161 -1.89 14.25 -13.92
C LEU A 161 -1.77 15.41 -14.91
N LYS A 162 -2.30 16.60 -14.58
CA LYS A 162 -2.16 17.83 -15.41
C LYS A 162 -0.72 18.22 -15.70
N SER A 163 0.23 17.80 -14.85
CA SER A 163 1.65 18.07 -15.06
C SER A 163 2.27 17.18 -16.15
N PHE A 164 1.58 16.14 -16.60
CA PHE A 164 2.11 15.12 -17.50
C PHE A 164 1.30 14.90 -18.78
N ILE A 165 0.00 15.21 -18.79
CA ILE A 165 -0.93 14.97 -19.90
C ILE A 165 -1.78 16.23 -20.16
N ASP A 166 -2.22 16.41 -21.41
CA ASP A 166 -3.12 17.47 -21.84
C ASP A 166 -4.55 17.35 -21.24
N ASP A 167 -5.26 18.48 -21.18
CA ASP A 167 -6.58 18.57 -20.52
C ASP A 167 -7.68 17.75 -21.22
N GLU A 168 -7.58 17.49 -22.53
CA GLU A 168 -8.55 16.63 -23.25
C GLU A 168 -8.37 15.15 -22.90
N GLU A 169 -7.13 14.66 -22.92
CA GLU A 169 -6.77 13.27 -22.61
C GLU A 169 -7.00 12.96 -21.11
N LEU A 170 -6.85 13.96 -20.23
CA LEU A 170 -7.19 13.85 -18.82
C LEU A 170 -8.69 13.55 -18.60
N LYS A 171 -9.59 14.24 -19.32
CA LYS A 171 -11.04 14.02 -19.19
C LYS A 171 -11.44 12.60 -19.60
N HIS A 172 -10.86 12.11 -20.70
CA HIS A 172 -11.14 10.77 -21.20
C HIS A 172 -10.58 9.68 -20.25
N THR A 173 -9.37 9.88 -19.73
CA THR A 173 -8.76 8.99 -18.74
C THR A 173 -9.59 8.89 -17.46
N LEU A 174 -10.09 10.01 -16.93
CA LEU A 174 -10.89 10.04 -15.70
C LEU A 174 -12.27 9.38 -15.85
N ALA A 175 -12.84 9.39 -17.05
CA ALA A 175 -14.12 8.74 -17.36
C ALA A 175 -14.03 7.20 -17.33
N THR A 176 -12.83 6.64 -17.51
CA THR A 176 -12.62 5.19 -17.62
C THR A 176 -12.35 4.54 -16.26
N LYS A 177 -12.87 3.32 -16.07
CA LYS A 177 -12.71 2.56 -14.82
C LYS A 177 -11.27 2.10 -14.57
N ASN A 178 -10.52 1.79 -15.63
CA ASN A 178 -9.12 1.40 -15.56
C ASN A 178 -8.20 2.51 -16.10
N ARG A 179 -8.06 3.55 -15.28
CA ARG A 179 -7.37 4.80 -15.62
C ARG A 179 -5.92 4.59 -16.05
N ALA A 180 -5.20 3.67 -15.39
CA ALA A 180 -3.79 3.42 -15.71
C ALA A 180 -3.65 2.77 -17.10
N THR A 181 -4.39 1.71 -17.41
CA THR A 181 -4.27 1.06 -18.72
C THR A 181 -4.68 1.98 -19.88
N GLN A 182 -5.65 2.86 -19.66
CA GLN A 182 -6.15 3.78 -20.67
C GLN A 182 -5.11 4.80 -21.15
N ILE A 183 -4.26 5.29 -20.24
CA ILE A 183 -3.15 6.22 -20.55
C ILE A 183 -2.19 5.63 -21.60
N PHE A 184 -2.01 4.31 -21.63
CA PHE A 184 -1.16 3.67 -22.63
C PHE A 184 -1.89 3.38 -23.94
N SER A 185 -3.18 3.08 -23.92
CA SER A 185 -3.92 2.78 -25.15
C SER A 185 -4.10 4.00 -26.04
N GLU A 186 -4.22 5.19 -25.46
CA GLU A 186 -4.38 6.44 -26.22
C GLU A 186 -3.09 6.90 -26.93
N ALA A 187 -1.92 6.37 -26.54
CA ALA A 187 -0.69 6.58 -27.29
C ALA A 187 -0.70 5.85 -28.66
N VAL A 188 -1.60 4.89 -28.83
CA VAL A 188 -1.87 4.25 -30.11
C VAL A 188 -3.05 4.99 -30.73
N GLY A 189 -2.77 6.13 -31.37
CA GLY A 189 -3.70 6.68 -32.37
C GLY A 189 -4.08 5.59 -33.39
N PRO A 190 -5.23 5.67 -34.07
CA PRO A 190 -5.77 4.59 -34.90
C PRO A 190 -4.64 4.03 -35.77
N ALA A 191 -4.30 2.76 -35.54
CA ALA A 191 -3.30 2.07 -36.35
C ALA A 191 -3.69 2.32 -37.82
N PRO A 192 -2.80 2.84 -38.67
CA PRO A 192 -3.12 2.99 -40.08
C PRO A 192 -3.55 1.60 -40.57
N GLU A 193 -4.77 1.51 -41.09
CA GLU A 193 -5.28 0.30 -41.71
C GLU A 193 -4.21 -0.21 -42.67
N ILE A 194 -3.66 -1.39 -42.35
CA ILE A 194 -2.78 -2.11 -43.25
C ILE A 194 -3.69 -2.52 -44.42
N LYS A 195 -3.61 -1.77 -45.52
CA LYS A 195 -4.16 -2.16 -46.81
C LYS A 195 -3.34 -3.28 -47.43
#